data_AF-A0A4Q2YLB0-F1
#
_entry.id   AF-A0A4Q2YLB0-F1
#
_cell.length_a   1.000
_cell.length_b   1.000
_cell.length_c   1.000
_cell.angle_alpha   90.00
_cell.angle_beta   90.00
_cell.angle_gamma   90.00
#
_symmetry.space_group_name_H-M   'P 1'
#
loop_
_entity.id
_entity.type
_entity.pdbx_description
1 polymer ?
#
loop_
_entity_poly.entity_id
_entity_poly.type
_entity_poly.pdbx_seq_one_letter_code
_entity_poly.pdbx_strand_id
1 'polypeptide(L)'
;MKTLRHTLSMALLAISTLLGFTGRREVIHNEASTAGTHANGIIPLAAEVTVTTRFLAVQKGTADNGFILNVAATRPWGVCLDEPTSGNKAAVAIFGCAPGTLKVRASKAIAVGAKVWSAAGGKFTDTYSAGMFFVGRAVTPAGADGDLFELAHCFPMLDASGTTL
;
A
#
# COMPACT_ATOMS: atom_id res chain seq x y z
N MET A 1 -59.35 -2.52 8.99
CA MET A 1 -58.30 -1.54 8.59
C MET A 1 -56.97 -1.64 9.39
N LYS A 2 -56.85 -2.46 10.46
CA LYS A 2 -55.56 -2.64 11.20
C LYS A 2 -54.56 -3.59 10.51
N THR A 3 -55.03 -4.61 9.80
CA THR A 3 -54.18 -5.63 9.14
C THR A 3 -53.43 -5.10 7.92
N LEU A 4 -54.03 -4.20 7.15
CA LEU A 4 -53.42 -3.59 5.96
C LEU A 4 -52.24 -2.64 6.27
N ARG A 5 -52.22 -2.04 7.47
CA ARG A 5 -51.13 -1.16 7.92
C ARG A 5 -49.89 -1.92 8.36
N HIS A 6 -50.06 -3.13 8.91
CA HIS A 6 -48.95 -3.97 9.35
C HIS A 6 -48.24 -4.66 8.18
N THR A 7 -48.99 -5.09 7.16
CA THR A 7 -48.40 -5.66 5.94
C THR A 7 -47.65 -4.62 5.12
N LEU A 8 -48.14 -3.38 5.06
CA LEU A 8 -47.46 -2.29 4.35
C LEU A 8 -46.15 -1.87 5.05
N SER A 9 -46.12 -1.87 6.39
CA SER A 9 -44.91 -1.55 7.16
C SER A 9 -43.84 -2.64 7.09
N MET A 10 -44.22 -3.91 7.05
CA MET A 10 -43.31 -5.04 6.81
C MET A 10 -42.74 -5.04 5.39
N ALA A 11 -43.57 -4.71 4.39
CA ALA A 11 -43.12 -4.58 3.00
C ALA A 11 -42.12 -3.43 2.83
N LEU A 12 -42.34 -2.29 3.50
CA LEU A 12 -41.42 -1.15 3.44
C LEU A 12 -40.07 -1.45 4.12
N LEU A 13 -40.07 -2.21 5.22
CA LEU A 13 -38.85 -2.64 5.91
C LEU A 13 -38.05 -3.64 5.05
N ALA A 14 -38.72 -4.61 4.42
CA ALA A 14 -38.06 -5.56 3.51
C ALA A 14 -37.43 -4.88 2.29
N ILE A 15 -38.11 -3.90 1.70
CA ILE A 15 -37.60 -3.10 0.58
C ILE A 15 -36.38 -2.27 1.01
N SER A 16 -36.39 -1.69 2.22
CA SER A 16 -35.23 -0.96 2.75
C SER A 16 -34.00 -1.83 2.99
N THR A 17 -34.18 -3.11 3.36
CA THR A 17 -33.08 -4.07 3.48
C THR A 17 -32.55 -4.57 2.14
N LEU A 18 -33.39 -4.62 1.10
CA LEU A 18 -33.02 -5.02 -0.25
C LEU A 18 -32.29 -3.89 -1.02
N LEU A 19 -32.63 -2.63 -0.78
CA LEU A 19 -31.98 -1.46 -1.38
C LEU A 19 -30.76 -0.96 -0.59
N GLY A 20 -30.68 -1.26 0.71
CA GLY A 20 -29.56 -0.83 1.57
C GLY A 20 -28.31 -1.71 1.50
N PHE A 21 -28.38 -2.90 0.91
CA PHE A 21 -27.30 -3.90 0.96
C PHE A 21 -26.51 -4.07 -0.35
N THR A 22 -26.79 -3.28 -1.38
CA THR A 22 -25.95 -3.27 -2.59
C THR A 22 -24.67 -2.47 -2.35
N GLY A 23 -23.73 -3.09 -1.64
CA GLY A 23 -22.31 -3.00 -2.00
C GLY A 23 -21.55 -1.72 -1.68
N ARG A 24 -21.90 -0.94 -0.65
CA ARG A 24 -20.84 -0.15 0.01
C ARG A 24 -20.00 -1.12 0.82
N ARG A 25 -18.90 -1.63 0.22
CA ARG A 25 -17.75 -2.04 1.02
C ARG A 25 -17.44 -0.85 1.91
N GLU A 26 -17.68 -0.96 3.21
CA GLU A 26 -17.01 -0.07 4.13
C GLU A 26 -15.52 -0.31 3.91
N VAL A 27 -14.88 0.66 3.26
CA VAL A 27 -13.44 0.63 3.06
C VAL A 27 -12.84 1.03 4.39
N ILE A 28 -12.71 0.04 5.28
CA ILE A 28 -12.07 0.22 6.58
C ILE A 28 -10.57 0.30 6.31
N HIS A 29 -10.05 1.52 6.15
CA HIS A 29 -8.61 1.77 6.19
C HIS A 29 -8.16 1.84 7.64
N ASN A 30 -6.98 1.29 7.93
CA ASN A 30 -6.40 1.43 9.24
C ASN A 30 -5.94 2.89 9.44
N GLU A 31 -6.79 3.73 10.03
CA GLU A 31 -6.38 5.04 10.56
C GLU A 31 -5.48 4.76 11.77
N ALA A 32 -4.19 4.51 11.52
CA ALA A 32 -3.18 4.65 12.58
C ALA A 32 -3.35 6.04 13.22
N SER A 33 -3.12 6.16 14.54
CA SER A 33 -3.29 7.43 15.27
C SER A 33 -2.60 8.58 14.52
N THR A 34 -3.33 9.65 14.22
CA THR A 34 -2.81 10.81 13.46
C THR A 34 -1.94 11.75 14.32
N ALA A 35 -1.87 11.53 15.64
CA ALA A 35 -1.12 12.36 16.57
C ALA A 35 -0.05 11.56 17.33
N GLY A 36 1.14 12.16 17.47
CA GLY A 36 2.25 11.66 18.28
C GLY A 36 3.32 10.89 17.50
N THR A 37 4.20 10.23 18.23
CA THR A 37 5.28 9.40 17.66
C THR A 37 4.74 8.04 17.23
N HIS A 38 4.93 7.69 15.96
CA HIS A 38 4.54 6.39 15.41
C HIS A 38 5.55 5.30 15.80
N ALA A 39 5.37 4.68 16.97
CA ALA A 39 6.30 3.69 17.53
C ALA A 39 6.55 2.45 16.64
N ASN A 40 5.61 2.14 15.75
CA ASN A 40 5.71 1.03 14.80
C ASN A 40 6.19 1.47 13.40
N GLY A 41 6.56 2.73 13.20
CA GLY A 41 6.99 3.24 11.90
C GLY A 41 5.89 3.19 10.82
N ILE A 42 4.62 3.09 11.21
CA ILE A 42 3.47 3.10 10.29
C ILE A 42 2.70 4.41 10.48
N ILE A 43 2.57 5.17 9.41
CA ILE A 43 1.98 6.52 9.40
C ILE A 43 0.72 6.53 8.54
N PRO A 44 -0.39 7.15 8.99
CA PRO A 44 -1.57 7.37 8.16
C PRO A 44 -1.32 8.55 7.20
N LEU A 45 -1.30 8.29 5.89
CA LEU A 45 -1.12 9.33 4.86
C LEU A 45 -2.31 9.33 3.88
N ALA A 46 -2.66 10.49 3.34
CA ALA A 46 -3.74 10.64 2.37
C ALA A 46 -3.29 10.17 0.97
N ALA A 47 -4.03 9.25 0.37
CA ALA A 47 -3.76 8.81 -0.98
C ALA A 47 -4.21 9.89 -1.97
N GLU A 48 -3.29 10.42 -2.79
CA GLU A 48 -3.64 11.34 -3.89
C GLU A 48 -4.04 10.59 -5.16
N VAL A 49 -3.74 9.30 -5.23
CA VAL A 49 -4.11 8.38 -6.31
C VAL A 49 -4.83 7.17 -5.74
N THR A 50 -5.79 6.61 -6.49
CA THR A 50 -6.40 5.33 -6.11
C THR A 50 -5.38 4.21 -6.25
N VAL A 51 -5.19 3.45 -5.17
CA VAL A 51 -4.34 2.27 -5.13
C VAL A 51 -5.23 1.03 -5.19
N THR A 52 -5.11 0.28 -6.27
CA THR A 52 -5.95 -0.92 -6.53
C THR A 52 -5.31 -2.23 -6.09
N THR A 53 -4.07 -2.18 -5.57
CA THR A 53 -3.34 -3.37 -5.12
C THR A 53 -2.50 -3.02 -3.89
N ARG A 54 -2.65 -3.81 -2.82
CA ARG A 54 -1.82 -3.66 -1.61
C ARG A 54 -0.33 -3.93 -1.86
N PHE A 55 0.48 -3.40 -0.94
CA PHE A 55 1.92 -3.67 -0.82
C PHE A 55 2.77 -3.07 -1.94
N LEU A 56 2.36 -1.88 -2.40
CA LEU A 56 3.10 -1.08 -3.36
C LEU A 56 3.90 0.01 -2.65
N ALA A 57 5.10 0.28 -3.15
CA ALA A 57 5.90 1.43 -2.75
C ALA A 57 5.20 2.74 -3.11
N VAL A 58 5.27 3.68 -2.17
CA VAL A 58 4.72 5.03 -2.32
C VAL A 58 5.82 6.07 -2.15
N GLN A 59 5.62 7.22 -2.78
CA GLN A 59 6.45 8.41 -2.63
C GLN A 59 5.59 9.58 -2.14
N LYS A 60 6.24 10.66 -1.68
CA LYS A 60 5.54 11.89 -1.33
C LYS A 60 4.73 12.40 -2.53
N GLY A 61 3.47 12.73 -2.27
CA GLY A 61 2.61 13.40 -3.24
C GLY A 61 2.86 14.91 -3.28
N THR A 62 1.86 15.64 -3.75
CA THR A 62 1.88 17.10 -3.82
C THR A 62 1.48 17.74 -2.50
N ALA A 63 0.57 17.13 -1.75
CA ALA A 63 0.14 17.59 -0.44
C ALA A 63 1.14 17.19 0.65
N ASP A 64 1.15 17.95 1.76
CA ASP A 64 2.10 17.73 2.86
C ASP A 64 1.98 16.34 3.49
N ASN A 65 0.74 15.86 3.64
CA ASN A 65 0.42 14.54 4.18
C ASN A 65 -0.05 13.57 3.09
N GLY A 66 0.28 13.86 1.83
CA GLY A 66 -0.17 13.10 0.67
C GLY A 66 0.88 12.13 0.15
N PHE A 67 0.41 11.05 -0.46
CA PHE A 67 1.28 10.09 -1.16
C PHE A 67 0.70 9.70 -2.53
N ILE A 68 1.61 9.32 -3.43
CA ILE A 68 1.31 8.69 -4.72
C ILE A 68 2.12 7.40 -4.90
N LEU A 69 1.81 6.60 -5.90
CA LEU A 69 2.62 5.42 -6.25
C LEU A 69 4.03 5.82 -6.65
N ASN A 70 5.01 5.07 -6.18
CA ASN A 70 6.41 5.36 -6.47
C ASN A 70 6.76 5.12 -7.95
N VAL A 71 7.59 6.00 -8.51
CA VAL A 71 8.25 5.81 -9.80
C VAL A 71 9.73 5.48 -9.60
N ALA A 72 10.35 4.77 -10.55
CA ALA A 72 11.69 4.20 -10.37
C ALA A 72 12.78 5.22 -10.00
N ALA A 73 12.73 6.43 -10.56
CA ALA A 73 13.74 7.49 -10.39
C ALA A 73 13.44 8.44 -9.21
N THR A 74 12.47 8.11 -8.35
CA THR A 74 12.14 8.89 -7.15
C THR A 74 12.36 8.03 -5.92
N ARG A 75 12.80 8.68 -4.83
CA ARG A 75 13.04 7.98 -3.58
C ARG A 75 11.70 7.50 -3.01
N PRO A 76 11.48 6.19 -2.84
CA PRO A 76 10.29 5.72 -2.17
C PRO A 76 10.34 6.13 -0.70
N TRP A 77 9.18 6.36 -0.11
CA TRP A 77 9.06 6.70 1.29
C TRP A 77 8.75 5.46 2.14
N GLY A 78 7.87 4.60 1.63
CA GLY A 78 7.39 3.43 2.34
C GLY A 78 6.52 2.55 1.46
N VAL A 79 5.78 1.64 2.09
CA VAL A 79 4.86 0.71 1.44
C VAL A 79 3.44 0.99 1.91
N CYS A 80 2.50 1.17 0.98
CA CYS A 80 1.08 1.23 1.31
C CYS A 80 0.56 -0.17 1.64
N LEU A 81 -0.03 -0.32 2.82
CA LEU A 81 -0.53 -1.60 3.33
C LEU A 81 -1.95 -1.93 2.87
N ASP A 82 -2.64 -0.96 2.27
CA ASP A 82 -4.07 -1.01 1.92
C ASP A 82 -4.32 -0.65 0.44
N GLU A 83 -5.61 -0.58 0.07
CA GLU A 83 -6.12 -0.24 -1.27
C GLU A 83 -7.01 1.02 -1.20
N PRO A 84 -6.48 2.20 -0.82
CA PRO A 84 -7.26 3.43 -0.73
C PRO A 84 -7.73 3.95 -2.08
N THR A 85 -8.95 4.47 -2.09
CA THR A 85 -9.38 5.43 -3.11
C THR A 85 -8.71 6.78 -2.87
N SER A 86 -8.46 7.55 -3.94
CA SER A 86 -7.94 8.92 -3.80
C SER A 86 -8.79 9.75 -2.82
N GLY A 87 -8.14 10.53 -1.98
CA GLY A 87 -8.72 11.32 -0.89
C GLY A 87 -8.78 10.59 0.46
N ASN A 88 -8.70 9.26 0.49
CA ASN A 88 -8.73 8.50 1.75
C ASN A 88 -7.34 8.30 2.32
N LYS A 89 -7.24 8.22 3.64
CA LYS A 89 -6.00 7.84 4.30
C LYS A 89 -5.76 6.34 4.21
N ALA A 90 -4.50 5.95 4.17
CA ALA A 90 -4.05 4.58 4.31
C ALA A 90 -2.80 4.49 5.16
N ALA A 91 -2.60 3.30 5.75
CA ALA A 91 -1.40 2.99 6.49
C ALA A 91 -0.20 2.83 5.54
N VAL A 92 0.85 3.62 5.77
CA VAL A 92 2.12 3.54 5.06
C VAL A 92 3.22 3.10 6.03
N ALA A 93 3.80 1.93 5.78
CA ALA A 93 4.96 1.44 6.51
C ALA A 93 6.24 2.12 6.00
N ILE A 94 6.88 2.91 6.84
CA ILE A 94 8.03 3.75 6.45
C ILE A 94 9.30 2.90 6.37
N PHE A 95 10.00 3.02 5.26
CA PHE A 95 11.25 2.31 5.05
C PHE A 95 12.33 2.73 6.05
N GLY A 96 12.96 1.75 6.68
CA GLY A 96 13.99 1.93 7.70
C GLY A 96 13.45 2.26 9.10
N CYS A 97 12.14 2.45 9.25
CA CYS A 97 11.50 2.72 10.54
C CYS A 97 10.51 1.63 10.96
N ALA A 98 9.77 1.05 10.01
CA ALA A 98 8.89 -0.07 10.30
C ALA A 98 9.70 -1.27 10.85
N PRO A 99 9.20 -1.98 11.87
CA PRO A 99 9.90 -3.12 12.44
C PRO A 99 9.75 -4.38 11.57
N GLY A 100 10.80 -5.18 11.47
CA GLY A 100 10.78 -6.49 10.83
C GLY A 100 10.91 -6.45 9.30
N THR A 101 10.34 -7.46 8.64
CA THR A 101 10.26 -7.54 7.17
C THR A 101 8.95 -6.97 6.67
N LEU A 102 8.93 -6.48 5.43
CA LEU A 102 7.71 -5.99 4.77
C LEU A 102 7.31 -6.91 3.61
N LYS A 103 6.01 -7.21 3.52
CA LYS A 103 5.44 -7.80 2.29
C LYS A 103 5.38 -6.73 1.20
N VAL A 104 5.86 -7.08 0.01
CA VAL A 104 5.97 -6.17 -1.13
C VAL A 104 5.71 -6.91 -2.45
N ARG A 105 5.35 -6.16 -3.51
CA ARG A 105 5.02 -6.70 -4.84
C ARG A 105 6.20 -6.66 -5.81
N ALA A 106 6.58 -7.81 -6.35
CA ALA A 106 7.64 -7.89 -7.34
C ALA A 106 7.18 -7.39 -8.72
N SER A 107 8.11 -6.87 -9.52
CA SER A 107 7.89 -6.51 -10.93
C SER A 107 8.22 -7.64 -11.90
N LYS A 108 8.82 -8.73 -11.40
CA LYS A 108 9.25 -9.93 -12.12
C LYS A 108 9.68 -11.00 -11.09
N ALA A 109 10.20 -12.13 -11.55
CA ALA A 109 10.85 -13.11 -10.67
C ALA A 109 12.02 -12.48 -9.89
N ILE A 110 12.10 -12.74 -8.59
CA ILE A 110 13.15 -12.26 -7.69
C ILE A 110 13.61 -13.42 -6.81
N ALA A 111 14.91 -13.67 -6.79
CA ALA A 111 15.51 -14.72 -5.98
C ALA A 111 15.72 -14.29 -4.52
N VAL A 112 15.73 -15.27 -3.60
CA VAL A 112 16.10 -15.04 -2.20
C VAL A 112 17.51 -14.45 -2.11
N GLY A 113 17.68 -13.44 -1.26
CA GLY A 113 18.94 -12.75 -1.04
C GLY A 113 19.31 -11.75 -2.13
N ALA A 114 18.53 -11.62 -3.21
CA ALA A 114 18.77 -10.60 -4.22
C ALA A 114 18.71 -9.19 -3.60
N LYS A 115 19.55 -8.29 -4.12
CA LYS A 115 19.40 -6.85 -3.86
C LYS A 115 18.12 -6.38 -4.53
N VAL A 116 17.39 -5.48 -3.88
CA VAL A 116 16.09 -5.02 -4.36
C VAL A 116 16.10 -3.51 -4.51
N TRP A 117 15.60 -3.05 -5.66
CA TRP A 117 15.44 -1.65 -6.00
C TRP A 117 13.97 -1.31 -6.28
N SER A 118 13.61 -0.04 -6.07
CA SER A 118 12.27 0.47 -6.35
C SER A 118 12.01 0.61 -7.84
N ALA A 119 10.97 -0.02 -8.37
CA ALA A 119 10.55 0.06 -9.76
C ALA A 119 9.32 0.98 -9.95
N ALA A 120 8.94 1.21 -11.21
CA ALA A 120 7.74 1.97 -11.55
C ALA A 120 6.45 1.26 -11.09
N GLY A 121 5.40 2.04 -10.83
CA GLY A 121 4.11 1.54 -10.37
C GLY A 121 4.13 1.02 -8.93
N GLY A 122 5.12 1.43 -8.13
CA GLY A 122 5.29 0.98 -6.75
C GLY A 122 5.74 -0.46 -6.59
N LYS A 123 6.24 -1.12 -7.64
CA LYS A 123 6.76 -2.49 -7.56
C LYS A 123 8.25 -2.52 -7.23
N PHE A 124 8.80 -3.70 -7.07
CA PHE A 124 10.20 -3.93 -6.71
C PHE A 124 10.88 -4.86 -7.70
N THR A 125 12.17 -4.65 -7.97
CA THR A 125 12.97 -5.44 -8.92
C THR A 125 14.35 -5.77 -8.35
N ASP A 126 14.97 -6.83 -8.84
CA ASP A 126 16.39 -7.14 -8.60
C ASP A 126 17.31 -6.65 -9.74
N THR A 127 16.75 -5.95 -10.72
CA THR A 127 17.50 -5.42 -11.86
C THR A 127 17.71 -3.94 -11.68
N TYR A 128 18.95 -3.57 -11.41
CA TYR A 128 19.35 -2.19 -11.28
C TYR A 128 19.25 -1.43 -12.61
N SER A 129 18.84 -0.16 -12.50
CA SER A 129 18.98 0.87 -13.53
C SER A 129 19.43 2.16 -12.86
N ALA A 130 20.15 3.00 -13.61
CA ALA A 130 20.63 4.28 -13.12
C ALA A 130 19.49 5.13 -12.53
N GLY A 131 19.72 5.69 -11.35
CA GLY A 131 18.75 6.53 -10.63
C GLY A 131 17.77 5.77 -9.74
N MET A 132 17.84 4.44 -9.69
CA MET A 132 17.00 3.65 -8.80
C MET A 132 17.51 3.65 -7.35
N PHE A 133 16.58 3.47 -6.42
CA PHE A 133 16.89 3.42 -4.99
C PHE A 133 16.94 1.97 -4.52
N PHE A 134 18.06 1.60 -3.89
CA PHE A 134 18.18 0.35 -3.16
C PHE A 134 17.31 0.43 -1.90
N VAL A 135 16.48 -0.59 -1.69
CA VAL A 135 15.49 -0.61 -0.58
C VAL A 135 15.67 -1.79 0.37
N GLY A 136 16.59 -2.72 0.06
CA GLY A 136 16.87 -3.86 0.93
C GLY A 136 17.16 -5.16 0.17
N ARG A 137 16.96 -6.29 0.85
CA ARG A 137 17.19 -7.63 0.28
C ARG A 137 15.95 -8.51 0.40
N ALA A 138 15.73 -9.33 -0.62
CA ALA A 138 14.65 -10.32 -0.62
C ALA A 138 14.93 -11.42 0.42
N VAL A 139 13.93 -11.72 1.26
CA VAL A 139 13.97 -12.78 2.27
C VAL A 139 13.26 -14.04 1.77
N THR A 140 12.19 -13.86 0.98
CA THR A 140 11.49 -14.94 0.27
C THR A 140 11.50 -14.66 -1.23
N PRO A 141 11.31 -15.68 -2.09
CA PRO A 141 11.32 -15.46 -3.54
C PRO A 141 9.97 -14.93 -4.05
N ALA A 142 10.00 -14.30 -5.22
CA ALA A 142 8.82 -14.02 -6.06
C ALA A 142 8.98 -14.78 -7.39
N GLY A 143 7.92 -15.40 -7.90
CA GLY A 143 7.97 -16.18 -9.14
C GLY A 143 7.72 -15.36 -10.40
N ALA A 144 6.91 -14.30 -10.30
CA ALA A 144 6.48 -13.47 -11.40
C ALA A 144 6.15 -12.03 -10.99
N ASP A 145 5.79 -11.21 -11.98
CA ASP A 145 5.24 -9.88 -11.75
C ASP A 145 3.96 -9.93 -10.90
N GLY A 146 3.85 -9.05 -9.92
CA GLY A 146 2.72 -8.98 -9.00
C GLY A 146 2.78 -9.95 -7.82
N ASP A 147 3.74 -10.88 -7.78
CA ASP A 147 3.87 -11.80 -6.64
C ASP A 147 4.29 -11.05 -5.35
N LEU A 148 3.82 -11.58 -4.22
CA LEU A 148 4.25 -11.15 -2.90
C LEU A 148 5.58 -11.81 -2.53
N PHE A 149 6.50 -11.02 -2.01
CA PHE A 149 7.67 -11.52 -1.30
C PHE A 149 7.95 -10.67 -0.06
N GLU A 150 8.79 -11.18 0.84
CA GLU A 150 9.24 -10.45 2.03
C GLU A 150 10.56 -9.74 1.76
N LEU A 151 10.62 -8.47 2.14
CA LEU A 151 11.77 -7.60 2.01
C LEU A 151 12.32 -7.28 3.41
N ALA A 152 13.59 -7.62 3.63
CA ALA A 152 14.37 -7.04 4.72
C ALA A 152 14.77 -5.63 4.30
N HIS A 153 13.94 -4.67 4.67
CA HIS A 153 14.02 -3.33 4.15
C HIS A 153 15.04 -2.46 4.90
N CYS A 154 15.59 -1.47 4.22
CA CYS A 154 16.43 -0.43 4.81
C CYS A 154 15.91 0.95 4.43
N PHE A 155 16.58 2.01 4.93
CA PHE A 155 16.33 3.35 4.39
C PHE A 155 16.68 3.37 2.90
N PRO A 156 15.84 3.96 2.01
CA PRO A 156 16.11 3.94 0.58
C PRO A 156 17.33 4.78 0.21
N MET A 157 18.35 4.11 -0.35
CA MET A 157 19.61 4.75 -0.72
C MET A 157 19.73 4.84 -2.23
N LEU A 158 20.15 6.00 -2.74
CA LEU A 158 20.45 6.13 -4.16
C LEU A 158 21.66 5.24 -4.46
N ASP A 159 21.46 4.22 -5.28
CA ASP A 159 22.54 3.34 -5.71
C ASP A 159 23.09 3.89 -7.02
N ALA A 160 24.32 4.40 -7.01
CA ALA A 160 24.93 4.98 -8.21
C ALA A 160 25.60 3.92 -9.09
N SER A 161 25.91 2.73 -8.56
CA SER A 161 26.78 1.75 -9.21
C SER A 161 26.14 0.36 -9.38
N GLY A 162 25.01 0.08 -8.73
CA GLY A 162 24.37 -1.25 -8.73
C GLY A 162 25.21 -2.35 -8.07
N THR A 163 26.42 -2.04 -7.61
CA THR A 163 27.47 -3.02 -7.28
C THR A 163 28.02 -2.85 -5.88
N THR A 164 27.92 -1.66 -5.27
CA THR A 164 28.58 -1.36 -3.99
C THR A 164 27.61 -0.80 -2.95
N LEU A 165 26.96 -1.71 -2.23
CA LEU A 165 26.30 -1.52 -0.92
C LEU A 165 26.38 -2.85 -0.18
#